data_AF-A0AA90Z587-F1
#
_entry.id   AF-A0AA90Z587-F1
#
_cell.length_a   1.000
_cell.length_b   1.000
_cell.length_c   1.000
_cell.angle_alpha   90.00
_cell.angle_beta   90.00
_cell.angle_gamma   90.00
#
_symmetry.space_group_name_H-M   'P 1'
#
loop_
_entity.id
_entity.type
_entity.pdbx_description
1 polymer ?
#
loop_
_entity_poly.entity_id
_entity_poly.type
_entity_poly.pdbx_seq_one_letter_code
_entity_poly.pdbx_strand_id
1 'polypeptide(L)'
;MTRPFRLTRRAESSLVEIARWTIDKFGSHQADLYEQELIARCQAITEGRVASRSCSILVEEAADLRYVRAGEHFLVYLDQPDAVIIVDILHSRCDLPRHVSALATLTDATGNKT
;
A
#
# COMPACT_ATOMS: atom_id res chain seq x y z
N MET A 1 -8.77 -18.49 -8.55
CA MET A 1 -9.27 -18.07 -7.23
C MET A 1 -8.69 -16.72 -6.92
N THR A 2 -9.50 -15.76 -6.45
CA THR A 2 -9.02 -14.44 -6.05
C THR A 2 -8.36 -14.55 -4.68
N ARG A 3 -7.07 -14.20 -4.58
CA ARG A 3 -6.36 -14.18 -3.30
C ARG A 3 -6.91 -13.01 -2.46
N PRO A 4 -7.14 -13.16 -1.14
CA PRO A 4 -7.53 -12.02 -0.32
C PRO A 4 -6.37 -11.00 -0.23
N PHE A 5 -6.70 -9.75 0.09
CA PHE A 5 -5.71 -8.82 0.60
C PHE A 5 -5.86 -8.65 2.11
N ARG A 6 -4.75 -8.33 2.80
CA ARG A 6 -4.69 -8.00 4.21
C ARG A 6 -3.97 -6.68 4.39
N LEU A 7 -4.33 -5.94 5.42
CA LEU A 7 -3.63 -4.72 5.81
C LEU A 7 -2.69 -5.04 6.97
N THR A 8 -1.49 -4.48 6.95
CA THR A 8 -0.70 -4.39 8.19
C THR A 8 -1.34 -3.35 9.11
N ARG A 9 -1.02 -3.38 10.42
CA ARG A 9 -1.45 -2.31 11.35
C ARG A 9 -1.00 -0.91 10.90
N ARG A 10 0.13 -0.85 10.19
CA ARG A 10 0.66 0.38 9.64
C ARG A 10 -0.22 0.90 8.50
N ALA A 11 -0.58 0.03 7.55
CA ALA A 11 -1.52 0.38 6.49
C ALA A 11 -2.90 0.79 7.03
N GLU A 12 -3.41 0.11 8.07
CA GLU A 12 -4.65 0.51 8.76
C GLU A 12 -4.54 1.91 9.37
N SER A 13 -3.42 2.22 10.03
CA SER A 13 -3.17 3.55 10.60
C SER A 13 -3.11 4.63 9.52
N SER A 14 -2.42 4.35 8.40
CA SER A 14 -2.36 5.26 7.25
C SER A 14 -3.75 5.50 6.64
N LEU A 15 -4.59 4.47 6.51
CA LEU A 15 -5.99 4.64 6.08
C LEU A 15 -6.79 5.56 7.02
N VAL A 16 -6.64 5.37 8.32
CA VAL A 16 -7.32 6.21 9.32
C VAL A 16 -6.87 7.67 9.23
N GLU A 17 -5.57 7.92 9.04
CA GLU A 17 -5.04 9.27 8.86
C GLU A 17 -5.55 9.93 7.57
N ILE A 18 -5.54 9.19 6.47
CA ILE A 18 -6.10 9.63 5.18
C ILE A 18 -7.58 9.98 5.34
N ALA A 19 -8.37 9.09 5.95
CA ALA A 19 -9.80 9.32 6.16
C ALA A 19 -10.05 10.57 7.02
N ARG A 20 -9.32 10.73 8.14
CA ARG A 20 -9.45 11.91 9.01
C ARG A 20 -9.14 13.21 8.27
N TRP A 21 -8.05 13.24 7.50
CA TRP A 21 -7.69 14.41 6.73
C TRP A 21 -8.70 14.71 5.63
N THR A 22 -9.18 13.69 4.91
CA THR A 22 -10.21 13.84 3.87
C THR A 22 -11.53 14.36 4.46
N ILE A 23 -11.94 13.86 5.63
CA ILE A 23 -13.13 14.36 6.35
C ILE A 23 -12.95 15.83 6.71
N ASP A 24 -11.81 16.21 7.29
CA ASP A 24 -11.51 17.60 7.70
C ASP A 24 -11.54 18.57 6.50
N LYS A 25 -11.01 18.14 5.35
CA LYS A 25 -10.86 19.00 4.17
C LYS A 25 -12.06 19.01 3.23
N PHE A 26 -12.75 17.88 3.09
CA PHE A 26 -13.73 17.67 2.02
C PHE A 26 -15.05 17.07 2.52
N GLY A 27 -15.15 16.69 3.79
CA GLY A 27 -16.34 16.08 4.40
C GLY A 27 -16.39 14.56 4.25
N SER A 28 -17.29 13.94 5.02
CA SER A 28 -17.41 12.48 5.13
C SER A 28 -17.75 11.79 3.81
N HIS A 29 -18.63 12.38 3.01
CA HIS A 29 -19.00 11.79 1.72
C HIS A 29 -17.79 11.58 0.80
N GLN A 30 -16.84 12.52 0.79
CA GLN A 30 -15.62 12.35 0.01
C GLN A 30 -14.64 11.37 0.63
N ALA A 31 -14.63 11.24 1.95
CA ALA A 31 -13.84 10.20 2.61
C ALA A 31 -14.34 8.80 2.23
N ASP A 32 -15.66 8.58 2.20
CA ASP A 32 -16.27 7.31 1.82
C ASP A 32 -15.93 6.93 0.37
N LEU A 33 -16.05 7.89 -0.56
CA LEU A 33 -15.69 7.66 -1.97
C LEU A 33 -14.20 7.36 -2.13
N TYR A 34 -13.35 8.06 -1.38
CA TYR A 34 -11.91 7.86 -1.44
C TYR A 34 -11.49 6.51 -0.86
N GLU A 35 -12.12 6.07 0.23
CA GLU A 35 -11.93 4.73 0.79
C GLU A 35 -12.31 3.65 -0.24
N GLN A 36 -13.45 3.80 -0.92
CA GLN A 36 -13.88 2.87 -1.96
C GLN A 36 -12.88 2.79 -3.12
N GLU A 37 -12.28 3.91 -3.53
CA GLU A 37 -11.23 3.92 -4.55
C GLU A 37 -10.01 3.10 -4.11
N LEU A 38 -9.54 3.30 -2.87
CA LEU A 38 -8.40 2.55 -2.32
C LEU A 38 -8.71 1.05 -2.22
N ILE A 39 -9.90 0.67 -1.74
CA ILE A 39 -10.33 -0.74 -1.66
C ILE A 39 -10.42 -1.36 -3.04
N ALA A 40 -11.05 -0.68 -4.02
CA ALA A 40 -11.15 -1.17 -5.39
C ALA A 40 -9.76 -1.37 -6.01
N ARG A 41 -8.80 -0.50 -5.67
CA ARG A 41 -7.42 -0.67 -6.10
C ARG A 41 -6.74 -1.88 -5.46
N CYS A 42 -6.96 -2.13 -4.17
CA CYS A 42 -6.48 -3.34 -3.49
C CYS A 42 -7.03 -4.61 -4.14
N GLN A 43 -8.32 -4.64 -4.49
CA GLN A 43 -8.95 -5.75 -5.22
C GLN A 43 -8.36 -5.93 -6.62
N ALA A 44 -8.12 -4.84 -7.35
CA ALA A 44 -7.48 -4.93 -8.65
C ALA A 44 -6.05 -5.52 -8.57
N ILE A 45 -5.32 -5.29 -7.46
CA ILE A 45 -4.02 -5.93 -7.22
C ILE A 45 -4.18 -7.45 -7.10
N THR A 46 -5.12 -7.93 -6.29
CA THR A 46 -5.32 -9.37 -6.08
C THR A 46 -5.76 -10.10 -7.35
N GLU A 47 -6.44 -9.40 -8.25
CA GLU A 47 -6.87 -9.89 -9.56
C GLU A 47 -5.80 -9.75 -10.65
N GLY A 48 -4.62 -9.20 -10.35
CA GLY A 48 -3.55 -8.99 -11.32
C GLY A 48 -3.86 -7.95 -12.39
N ARG A 49 -4.86 -7.08 -12.15
CA ARG A 49 -5.33 -6.06 -13.12
C ARG A 49 -4.61 -4.72 -13.00
N VAL A 50 -3.50 -4.67 -12.26
CA VAL A 50 -2.73 -3.43 -12.08
C VAL A 50 -1.32 -3.56 -12.65
N ALA A 51 -0.87 -2.51 -13.31
CA ALA A 51 0.54 -2.34 -13.64
C ALA A 51 1.29 -1.83 -12.40
N SER A 52 1.82 -2.76 -11.61
CA SER A 52 2.67 -2.45 -10.45
C SER A 52 4.15 -2.46 -10.80
N ARG A 53 4.96 -1.79 -9.98
CA ARG A 53 6.42 -1.75 -10.15
C ARG A 53 7.09 -2.37 -8.93
N SER A 54 8.22 -3.02 -9.16
CA SER A 54 9.10 -3.45 -8.06
C SER A 54 9.63 -2.23 -7.32
N CYS A 55 9.70 -2.29 -6.00
CA CYS A 55 10.36 -1.28 -5.18
C CYS A 55 11.89 -1.30 -5.34
N SER A 56 12.47 -2.38 -5.89
CA SER A 56 13.91 -2.44 -6.21
C SER A 56 14.39 -1.37 -7.17
N ILE A 57 13.49 -0.76 -7.96
CA ILE A 57 13.85 0.38 -8.83
C ILE A 57 14.12 1.67 -8.04
N LEU A 58 13.69 1.72 -6.77
CA LEU A 58 13.85 2.85 -5.86
C LEU A 58 14.95 2.56 -4.83
N VAL A 59 14.95 1.34 -4.29
CA VAL A 59 15.85 0.88 -3.23
C VAL A 59 16.13 -0.61 -3.47
N GLU A 60 17.38 -0.98 -3.75
CA GLU A 60 17.77 -2.33 -4.21
C GLU A 60 17.28 -3.44 -3.26
N GLU A 61 17.38 -3.21 -1.95
CA GLU A 61 17.02 -4.14 -0.88
C GLU A 61 15.50 -4.37 -0.76
N ALA A 62 14.68 -3.57 -1.43
CA ALA A 62 13.22 -3.66 -1.38
C ALA A 62 12.61 -4.51 -2.51
N ALA A 63 13.33 -5.52 -3.01
CA ALA A 63 12.90 -6.33 -4.16
C ALA A 63 11.60 -7.13 -3.94
N ASP A 64 11.31 -7.50 -2.68
CA ASP A 64 10.09 -8.23 -2.32
C ASP A 64 8.85 -7.30 -2.28
N LEU A 65 9.06 -5.99 -2.18
CA LEU A 65 8.00 -4.98 -2.16
C LEU A 65 7.64 -4.52 -3.57
N ARG A 66 6.37 -4.21 -3.75
CA ARG A 66 5.81 -3.63 -4.96
C ARG A 66 5.03 -2.38 -4.61
N TYR A 67 4.88 -1.49 -5.58
CA TYR A 67 4.02 -0.34 -5.42
C TYR A 67 3.15 -0.07 -6.65
N VAL A 68 1.99 0.53 -6.39
CA VAL A 68 1.04 0.97 -7.42
C VAL A 68 0.40 2.29 -7.00
N ARG A 69 0.12 3.16 -7.97
CA ARG A 69 -0.57 4.44 -7.72
C ARG A 69 -2.09 4.24 -7.62
N ALA A 70 -2.72 4.96 -6.69
CA ALA A 70 -4.16 5.05 -6.43
C ALA A 70 -4.50 6.52 -6.11
N GLY A 71 -5.05 7.27 -7.07
CA GLY A 71 -5.20 8.72 -6.94
C GLY A 71 -3.90 9.44 -6.53
N GLU A 72 -3.96 10.20 -5.43
CA GLU A 72 -2.81 10.89 -4.82
C GLU A 72 -1.98 10.01 -3.87
N HIS A 73 -2.20 8.70 -3.83
CA HIS A 73 -1.46 7.78 -2.95
C HIS A 73 -0.74 6.66 -3.73
N PHE A 74 0.24 6.05 -3.07
CA PHE A 74 0.89 4.81 -3.45
C PHE A 74 0.51 3.73 -2.45
N LEU A 75 0.02 2.59 -2.96
CA LEU A 75 -0.11 1.36 -2.19
C LEU A 75 1.21 0.61 -2.29
N VAL A 76 1.89 0.39 -1.17
CA VAL A 76 3.10 -0.43 -1.07
C VAL A 76 2.70 -1.79 -0.50
N TYR A 77 3.08 -2.89 -1.15
CA TYR A 77 2.55 -4.20 -0.83
C TYR A 77 3.52 -5.35 -1.14
N LEU A 78 3.30 -6.50 -0.48
CA LEU A 78 3.89 -7.79 -0.80
C LEU A 78 2.89 -8.60 -1.62
N ASP A 79 3.38 -9.27 -2.67
CA ASP A 79 2.57 -10.11 -3.55
C ASP A 79 2.85 -11.59 -3.29
N GLN A 80 2.20 -12.17 -2.28
CA GLN A 80 2.45 -13.56 -1.84
C GLN A 80 1.49 -14.55 -2.49
N PRO A 81 1.85 -15.84 -2.62
CA PRO A 81 1.02 -16.83 -3.31
C PRO A 81 -0.39 -16.99 -2.72
N ASP A 82 -0.55 -16.79 -1.41
CA ASP A 82 -1.79 -16.98 -0.66
C ASP A 82 -2.55 -15.67 -0.40
N ALA A 83 -1.85 -14.53 -0.33
CA ALA A 83 -2.46 -13.22 -0.08
C ALA A 83 -1.64 -12.05 -0.65
N VAL A 84 -2.32 -10.92 -0.86
CA VAL A 84 -1.66 -9.61 -1.05
C VAL A 84 -1.59 -8.92 0.31
N ILE A 85 -0.40 -8.52 0.76
CA ILE A 85 -0.24 -7.80 2.04
C ILE A 85 0.03 -6.33 1.74
N ILE A 86 -0.93 -5.45 1.99
CA ILE A 86 -0.73 -4.01 1.91
C ILE A 86 0.09 -3.58 3.13
N VAL A 87 1.33 -3.17 2.87
CA VAL A 87 2.32 -2.83 3.89
C VAL A 87 2.12 -1.40 4.36
N ASP A 88 1.87 -0.46 3.44
CA ASP A 88 1.61 0.94 3.76
C ASP A 88 0.85 1.65 2.62
N ILE A 89 0.25 2.80 2.94
CA ILE A 89 -0.39 3.70 1.98
C ILE A 89 0.24 5.08 2.14
N LEU A 90 0.95 5.51 1.10
CA LEU A 90 1.81 6.69 1.16
C LEU A 90 1.30 7.78 0.25
N HIS A 91 1.21 9.03 0.73
CA HIS A 91 0.87 10.15 -0.13
C HIS A 91 1.92 10.33 -1.24
N SER A 92 1.52 10.65 -2.46
CA SER A 92 2.41 10.75 -3.62
C SER A 92 3.38 11.92 -3.58
N ARG A 93 3.28 12.76 -2.54
CA ARG A 93 4.17 13.90 -2.27
C ARG A 93 5.24 13.55 -1.23
N CYS A 94 5.20 12.34 -0.65
CA CYS A 94 6.24 11.87 0.22
C CYS A 94 7.51 11.51 -0.58
N ASP A 95 8.64 11.46 0.11
CA ASP A 95 9.86 10.84 -0.40
C ASP A 95 9.67 9.31 -0.42
N LEU A 96 9.19 8.79 -1.55
CA LEU A 96 8.85 7.38 -1.69
C LEU A 96 10.07 6.45 -1.50
N PRO A 97 11.25 6.68 -2.10
CA PRO A 97 12.45 5.87 -1.83
C PRO A 97 12.79 5.79 -0.34
N ARG A 98 12.76 6.92 0.38
CA ARG A 98 13.06 6.94 1.82
C ARG A 98 12.08 6.09 2.63
N HIS A 99 10.79 6.15 2.31
CA HIS A 99 9.78 5.33 3.00
C HIS A 99 9.93 3.85 2.67
N VAL A 100 10.15 3.53 1.39
CA VAL A 100 10.35 2.14 0.94
C VAL A 100 11.56 1.50 1.62
N SER A 101 12.68 2.22 1.76
CA SER A 101 13.87 1.73 2.48
C SER A 101 13.55 1.39 3.95
N ALA A 102 12.78 2.25 4.63
CA ALA A 102 12.35 1.99 6.00
C ALA A 102 11.43 0.75 6.10
N LEU A 103 10.53 0.56 5.13
CA LEU A 103 9.65 -0.61 5.08
C LEU A 103 10.41 -1.92 4.82
N ALA A 104 11.43 -1.90 3.95
CA ALA A 104 12.27 -3.06 3.68
C ALA A 104 12.98 -3.55 4.96
N THR A 105 13.57 -2.60 5.70
CA THR A 105 14.27 -2.89 6.96
C THR A 105 13.35 -3.53 8.03
N LEU A 106 12.09 -3.10 8.09
CA LEU A 106 11.09 -3.66 9.03
C LEU A 106 10.61 -5.05 8.62
N THR A 107 10.55 -5.32 7.32
CA THR A 107 10.14 -6.63 6.78
C THR A 107 11.20 -7.68 7.06
N ASP A 108 12.49 -7.32 6.90
CA ASP A 108 13.62 -8.19 7.24
C ASP A 108 13.68 -8.52 8.74
N ALA A 109 13.36 -7.56 9.61
CA ALA A 109 13.34 -7.75 11.06
C ALA A 109 12.18 -8.64 11.54
N THR A 110 11.11 -8.79 10.75
CA THR A 110 9.92 -9.58 11.12
C THR A 110 10.03 -11.05 10.66
N GLY A 111 11.15 -11.45 10.04
CA GLY A 111 11.55 -12.86 9.96
C GLY A 111 10.63 -13.77 9.15
N ASN A 112 10.15 -13.34 7.98
CA ASN A 112 9.61 -14.28 6.98
C ASN A 112 10.51 -14.32 5.73
N LYS A 113 11.72 -14.85 5.91
CA LYS A 113 12.53 -15.46 4.85
C LYS A 113 12.71 -16.94 5.20
N THR A 114 11.81 -17.77 4.69
CA THR A 114 12.06 -19.19 4.42
C THR A 114 11.31 -19.56 3.15
#